data_AF-A0A101NDH1-F1
#
_entry.id   AF-A0A101NDH1-F1
#
_cell.length_a   1.000
_cell.length_b   1.000
_cell.length_c   1.000
_cell.angle_alpha   90.00
_cell.angle_beta   90.00
_cell.angle_gamma   90.00
#
_symmetry.space_group_name_H-M   'P 1'
#
loop_
_entity.id
_entity.type
_entity.pdbx_description
1 polymer ?
#
loop_
_entity_poly.entity_id
_entity_poly.type
_entity_poly.pdbx_seq_one_letter_code
_entity_poly.pdbx_strand_id
1 'polypeptide(L)'
;MRELLEKIETRQHLVRETAERLRDQIARLTEQLGAAEETLKRLETTRETILELAAEDGTSPPERLPPGYREILALFEQTAEGLRAKEVSRALGLGTEARHTENTRAKLKRLVTRDILTEPEPGLFTLSKATPATSETNSS
;
A
#
# COMPACT_ATOMS: atom_id res chain seq x y z
N MET A 1 -46.81 24.21 36.43
CA MET A 1 -47.00 24.40 34.97
C MET A 1 -45.90 25.28 34.37
N ARG A 2 -45.70 26.52 34.85
CA ARG A 2 -44.68 27.45 34.32
C ARG A 2 -43.24 26.90 34.33
N GLU A 3 -42.81 26.33 35.46
CA GLU A 3 -41.46 25.74 35.59
C GLU A 3 -41.21 24.56 34.63
N LEU A 4 -42.24 23.75 34.34
CA LEU A 4 -42.13 22.65 33.37
C LEU A 4 -42.01 23.18 31.94
N LEU A 5 -42.69 24.28 31.62
CA LEU A 5 -42.58 24.94 30.31
C LEU A 5 -41.17 25.54 30.11
N GLU A 6 -40.62 26.23 31.11
CA GLU A 6 -39.25 26.77 31.08
C GLU A 6 -38.19 25.67 30.90
N LYS A 7 -38.36 24.53 31.59
CA LYS A 7 -37.51 23.34 31.41
C LYS A 7 -37.59 22.78 29.98
N ILE A 8 -38.79 22.75 29.39
CA ILE A 8 -38.98 22.32 27.99
C ILE A 8 -38.33 23.31 27.03
N GLU A 9 -38.50 24.61 27.22
CA GLU A 9 -37.88 25.65 26.37
C GLU A 9 -36.35 25.56 26.41
N THR A 10 -35.76 25.41 27.60
CA THR A 10 -34.31 25.21 27.78
C THR A 10 -33.84 23.97 27.04
N ARG A 11 -34.57 22.85 27.16
CA ARG A 11 -34.23 21.60 26.48
C ARG A 11 -34.39 21.71 24.97
N GLN A 12 -35.41 22.41 24.47
CA GLN A 12 -35.59 22.68 23.05
C GLN A 12 -34.45 23.51 22.49
N HIS A 13 -34.00 24.54 23.22
CA HIS A 13 -32.87 25.36 22.81
C HIS A 13 -31.60 24.52 22.64
N LEU A 14 -31.25 23.72 23.66
CA LEU A 14 -30.08 22.84 23.62
C LEU A 14 -30.13 21.85 22.45
N VAL A 15 -31.31 21.28 22.19
CA VAL A 15 -31.50 20.36 21.06
C VAL A 15 -31.36 21.07 19.72
N ARG A 16 -31.84 22.33 19.59
CA ARG A 16 -31.65 23.13 18.36
C ARG A 16 -30.18 23.44 18.12
N GLU A 17 -29.45 23.90 19.12
CA GLU A 17 -28.00 24.17 19.03
C GLU A 17 -27.24 22.90 18.64
N THR A 18 -27.60 21.75 19.23
CA THR A 18 -27.00 20.46 18.87
C THR A 18 -27.27 20.12 17.42
N ALA A 19 -28.50 20.32 16.94
CA ALA A 19 -28.87 20.04 15.55
C ALA A 19 -28.16 20.97 14.56
N GLU A 20 -27.99 22.26 14.89
CA GLU A 20 -27.21 23.21 14.09
C GLU A 20 -25.75 22.80 14.01
N ARG A 21 -25.12 22.50 15.15
CA ARG A 21 -23.74 21.98 15.19
C ARG A 21 -23.56 20.72 14.34
N LEU A 22 -24.51 19.79 14.40
CA LEU A 22 -24.47 18.57 13.59
C LEU A 22 -24.60 18.87 12.10
N ARG A 23 -25.46 19.81 11.70
CA ARG A 23 -25.58 20.24 10.30
C ARG A 23 -24.30 20.89 9.79
N ASP A 24 -23.67 21.74 10.59
CA ASP A 24 -22.37 22.33 10.25
C ASP A 24 -21.29 21.27 10.12
N GLN A 25 -21.29 20.27 11.00
CA GLN A 25 -20.35 19.15 10.91
C GLN A 25 -20.59 18.31 9.64
N ILE A 26 -21.85 18.05 9.28
CA ILE A 26 -22.19 17.36 8.02
C ILE A 26 -21.66 18.16 6.82
N ALA A 27 -21.92 19.47 6.77
CA ALA A 27 -21.45 20.32 5.67
C ALA A 27 -19.93 20.26 5.51
N ARG A 28 -19.17 20.37 6.62
CA ARG A 28 -17.71 20.26 6.61
C ARG A 28 -17.22 18.88 6.16
N LEU A 29 -17.85 17.81 6.63
CA LEU A 29 -17.48 16.44 6.23
C LEU A 29 -17.78 16.19 4.75
N THR A 30 -18.88 16.72 4.22
CA THR A 30 -19.22 16.63 2.80
C THR A 30 -18.19 17.35 1.93
N GLU A 31 -17.73 18.54 2.35
CA GLU A 31 -16.66 19.28 1.66
C GLU A 31 -15.34 18.50 1.68
N GLN A 32 -14.95 17.97 2.85
CA GLN A 32 -13.74 17.15 2.99
C GLN A 32 -13.78 15.88 2.14
N LEU A 33 -14.94 15.21 2.09
CA LEU A 33 -15.15 14.03 1.25
C LEU A 33 -14.98 14.38 -0.23
N GLY A 34 -15.62 15.45 -0.70
CA GLY A 34 -15.49 15.90 -2.09
C GLY A 34 -14.05 16.24 -2.47
N ALA A 35 -13.29 16.89 -1.58
CA ALA A 35 -11.88 17.17 -1.81
C ALA A 35 -11.02 15.90 -1.89
N ALA A 36 -11.30 14.89 -1.06
CA ALA A 36 -10.61 13.60 -1.11
C ALA A 36 -10.93 12.83 -2.39
N GLU A 37 -12.20 12.80 -2.81
CA GLU A 37 -12.65 12.18 -4.06
C GLU A 37 -12.01 12.82 -5.29
N GLU A 38 -11.93 14.15 -5.33
CA GLU A 38 -11.23 14.86 -6.42
C GLU A 38 -9.73 14.55 -6.44
N THR A 39 -9.12 14.42 -5.27
CA THR A 39 -7.71 14.01 -5.16
C THR A 39 -7.51 12.59 -5.72
N LEU A 40 -8.41 11.65 -5.38
CA LEU A 40 -8.37 10.29 -5.92
C LEU A 40 -8.50 10.29 -7.44
N LYS A 41 -9.46 11.04 -7.99
CA LYS A 41 -9.66 11.17 -9.44
C LYS A 41 -8.39 11.68 -10.14
N ARG A 42 -7.74 12.70 -9.57
CA ARG A 42 -6.46 13.23 -10.11
C ARG A 42 -5.36 12.18 -10.11
N LEU A 43 -5.26 11.36 -9.06
CA LEU A 43 -4.27 10.28 -8.98
C LEU A 43 -4.57 9.16 -9.98
N GLU A 44 -5.84 8.83 -10.20
CA GLU A 44 -6.27 7.86 -11.23
C GLU A 44 -5.87 8.35 -12.63
N THR A 45 -6.20 9.59 -12.98
CA THR A 45 -5.76 10.18 -14.26
C THR A 45 -4.24 10.18 -14.39
N THR A 46 -3.50 10.57 -13.36
CA THR A 46 -2.03 10.56 -13.38
C THR A 46 -1.49 9.15 -13.63
N ARG A 47 -2.10 8.13 -13.02
CA ARG A 47 -1.74 6.73 -13.21
C ARG A 47 -2.02 6.26 -14.63
N GLU A 48 -3.16 6.64 -15.20
CA GLU A 48 -3.50 6.35 -16.60
C GLU A 48 -2.45 6.96 -17.54
N THR A 49 -2.11 8.24 -17.36
CA THR A 49 -1.08 8.90 -18.16
C THR A 49 0.28 8.20 -18.04
N ILE A 50 0.69 7.79 -16.83
CA ILE A 50 1.96 7.04 -16.65
C ILE A 50 1.92 5.70 -17.39
N LEU A 51 0.78 5.00 -17.36
CA LEU A 51 0.64 3.70 -18.04
C LEU A 51 0.64 3.86 -19.56
N GLU A 52 0.03 4.92 -20.09
CA GLU A 52 0.09 5.28 -21.51
C GLU A 52 1.53 5.55 -21.94
N LEU A 53 2.25 6.41 -21.22
CA LEU A 53 3.67 6.71 -21.50
C LEU A 53 4.55 5.45 -21.41
N ALA A 54 4.35 4.60 -20.40
CA ALA A 54 5.11 3.35 -20.28
C ALA A 54 4.86 2.40 -21.46
N ALA A 55 3.63 2.34 -21.98
CA ALA A 55 3.30 1.55 -23.15
C ALA A 55 3.95 2.12 -24.43
N GLU A 56 4.05 3.44 -24.57
CA GLU A 56 4.78 4.10 -25.65
C GLU A 56 6.28 3.81 -25.61
N ASP A 57 6.87 3.77 -24.41
CA ASP A 57 8.28 3.44 -24.17
C ASP A 57 8.60 1.93 -24.31
N GLY A 58 7.62 1.09 -24.70
CA GLY A 58 7.78 -0.36 -24.80
C GLY A 58 7.99 -1.06 -23.44
N THR A 59 7.78 -0.34 -22.34
CA THR A 59 7.82 -0.88 -20.98
C THR A 59 6.45 -1.50 -20.69
N SER A 60 6.37 -2.84 -20.76
CA SER A 60 5.15 -3.55 -20.37
C SER A 60 4.76 -3.18 -18.93
N PRO A 61 3.49 -2.80 -18.67
CA PRO A 61 3.03 -2.50 -17.32
C PRO A 61 3.41 -3.65 -16.38
N PRO A 62 3.93 -3.37 -15.18
CA PRO A 62 4.27 -4.45 -14.25
C PRO A 62 3.01 -5.25 -13.96
N GLU A 63 2.97 -6.49 -14.44
CA GLU A 63 1.86 -7.41 -14.21
C GLU A 63 1.61 -7.47 -12.69
N ARG A 64 0.37 -7.14 -12.29
CA ARG A 64 -0.04 -7.08 -10.89
C ARG A 64 0.28 -8.42 -10.23
N LEU A 65 1.27 -8.41 -9.35
CA LEU A 65 1.70 -9.59 -8.62
C LEU A 65 0.51 -10.16 -7.82
N PRO A 66 0.24 -11.48 -7.90
CA PRO A 66 -0.83 -12.10 -7.11
C PRO A 66 -0.67 -11.84 -5.60
N PRO A 67 -1.76 -11.88 -4.79
CA PRO A 67 -1.74 -11.47 -3.39
C PRO A 67 -0.61 -12.07 -2.55
N GLY A 68 -0.32 -13.36 -2.72
CA GLY A 68 0.75 -14.04 -1.98
C GLY A 68 2.18 -13.62 -2.33
N TYR A 69 2.40 -12.83 -3.38
CA TYR A 69 3.70 -12.20 -3.66
C TYR A 69 3.85 -10.85 -2.94
N ARG A 70 2.74 -10.13 -2.71
CA ARG A 70 2.78 -8.84 -1.98
C ARG A 70 3.14 -9.04 -0.52
N GLU A 71 2.60 -10.10 0.10
CA GLU A 71 2.94 -10.48 1.48
C GLU A 71 4.43 -10.83 1.62
N ILE A 72 5.01 -11.52 0.63
CA ILE A 72 6.44 -11.80 0.57
C ILE A 72 7.25 -10.50 0.48
N LEU A 73 6.87 -9.57 -0.39
CA LEU A 73 7.58 -8.29 -0.56
C LEU A 73 7.51 -7.42 0.71
N ALA A 74 6.35 -7.32 1.34
CA ALA A 74 6.17 -6.59 2.60
C ALA A 74 7.08 -7.15 3.71
N LEU A 75 7.31 -8.47 3.74
CA LEU A 75 8.22 -9.10 4.69
C LEU A 75 9.68 -8.70 4.44
N PHE A 76 10.10 -8.61 3.18
CA PHE A 76 11.45 -8.15 2.82
C PHE A 76 11.64 -6.65 3.05
N GLU A 77 10.63 -5.81 2.85
CA GLU A 77 10.71 -4.37 3.16
C GLU A 77 10.94 -4.10 4.66
N GLN A 78 10.46 -5.00 5.52
CA GLN A 78 10.63 -4.92 6.97
C GLN A 78 11.94 -5.57 7.46
N THR A 79 12.64 -6.32 6.61
CA THR A 79 13.86 -7.06 6.97
C THR A 79 15.03 -6.55 6.16
N ALA A 80 15.93 -5.80 6.79
CA ALA A 80 17.14 -5.28 6.13
C ALA A 80 18.13 -6.39 5.73
N GLU A 81 18.10 -7.52 6.42
CA GLU A 81 18.91 -8.70 6.13
C GLU A 81 18.17 -9.66 5.17
N GLY A 82 18.91 -10.35 4.31
CA GLY A 82 18.32 -11.32 3.38
C GLY A 82 17.62 -12.47 4.10
N LEU A 83 16.57 -13.01 3.47
CA LEU A 83 15.78 -14.12 4.02
C LEU A 83 15.94 -15.39 3.17
N ARG A 84 16.00 -16.54 3.84
CA ARG A 84 15.92 -17.86 3.22
C ARG A 84 14.45 -18.25 2.98
N ALA A 85 14.17 -19.09 1.98
CA ALA A 85 12.80 -19.53 1.66
C ALA A 85 12.03 -20.16 2.84
N LYS A 86 12.74 -20.87 3.74
CA LYS A 86 12.16 -21.47 4.95
C LYS A 86 11.70 -20.41 5.95
N GLU A 87 12.44 -19.31 6.05
CA GLU A 87 12.16 -18.21 6.97
C GLU A 87 10.95 -17.41 6.48
N VAL A 88 10.87 -17.17 5.17
CA VAL A 88 9.70 -16.57 4.52
C VAL A 88 8.46 -17.44 4.73
N SER A 89 8.54 -18.76 4.47
CA SER A 89 7.41 -19.69 4.66
C SER A 89 6.91 -19.71 6.10
N ARG A 90 7.83 -19.65 7.07
CA ARG A 90 7.52 -19.59 8.51
C ARG A 90 6.89 -18.25 8.90
N ALA A 91 7.46 -17.13 8.46
CA ALA A 91 6.98 -15.79 8.80
C ALA A 91 5.57 -15.52 8.25
N LEU A 92 5.26 -16.06 7.06
CA LEU A 92 3.94 -15.95 6.44
C LEU A 92 2.92 -17.00 6.93
N GLY A 93 3.27 -17.85 7.90
CA GLY A 93 2.36 -18.87 8.42
C GLY A 93 1.97 -19.96 7.42
N LEU A 94 2.73 -20.12 6.33
CA LEU A 94 2.45 -21.09 5.26
C LEU A 94 2.85 -22.53 5.62
N GLY A 95 3.49 -22.73 6.78
CA GLY A 95 3.97 -24.01 7.29
C GLY A 95 5.47 -24.22 7.08
N THR A 96 6.04 -25.20 7.80
CA THR A 96 7.49 -25.50 7.79
C THR A 96 7.85 -26.78 7.06
N GLU A 97 6.87 -27.44 6.45
CA GLU A 97 7.08 -28.66 5.65
C GLU A 97 7.87 -28.35 4.36
N ALA A 98 8.55 -29.37 3.82
CA ALA A 98 9.38 -29.24 2.62
C ALA A 98 8.59 -28.69 1.41
N ARG A 99 7.33 -29.11 1.24
CA ARG A 99 6.45 -28.64 0.16
C ARG A 99 6.19 -27.13 0.20
N HIS A 100 6.02 -26.55 1.38
CA HIS A 100 5.74 -25.12 1.55
C HIS A 100 7.01 -24.29 1.34
N THR A 101 8.14 -24.81 1.79
CA THR A 101 9.45 -24.19 1.54
C THR A 101 9.79 -24.19 0.04
N GLU A 102 9.53 -25.28 -0.68
CA GLU A 102 9.78 -25.36 -2.13
C GLU A 102 8.82 -24.47 -2.93
N ASN A 103 7.53 -24.44 -2.58
CA ASN A 103 6.58 -23.52 -3.20
C ASN A 103 6.99 -22.05 -2.99
N THR A 104 7.43 -21.71 -1.78
CA THR A 104 7.97 -20.38 -1.45
C THR A 104 9.24 -20.09 -2.24
N ARG A 105 10.19 -21.05 -2.33
CA ARG A 105 11.41 -20.91 -3.13
C ARG A 105 11.11 -20.65 -4.60
N ALA A 106 10.15 -21.35 -5.20
CA ALA A 106 9.72 -21.12 -6.58
C ALA A 106 9.17 -19.71 -6.79
N LYS A 107 8.41 -19.18 -5.82
CA LYS A 107 7.91 -17.78 -5.84
C LYS A 107 9.05 -16.76 -5.71
N LEU A 108 10.01 -17.00 -4.82
CA LEU A 108 11.17 -16.13 -4.64
C LEU A 108 12.05 -16.10 -5.90
N LYS A 109 12.33 -17.27 -6.49
CA LYS A 109 13.06 -17.36 -7.77
C LYS A 109 12.35 -16.60 -8.89
N ARG A 110 11.02 -16.65 -8.97
CA ARG A 110 10.25 -15.83 -9.93
C ARG A 110 10.40 -14.33 -9.70
N LEU A 111 10.47 -13.88 -8.45
CA LEU A 111 10.73 -12.47 -8.12
C LEU A 111 12.17 -12.06 -8.46
N VAL A 112 13.13 -12.99 -8.38
CA VAL A 112 14.50 -12.77 -8.88
C VAL A 112 14.54 -12.63 -10.40
N THR A 113 13.83 -13.48 -11.15
CA THR A 113 13.72 -13.34 -12.62
C THR A 113 13.13 -11.99 -13.05
N ARG A 114 12.40 -11.31 -12.17
CA ARG A 114 11.79 -10.00 -12.42
C ARG A 114 12.64 -8.82 -11.92
N ASP A 115 13.87 -9.06 -11.48
CA ASP A 115 14.76 -8.06 -10.85
C ASP A 115 14.18 -7.35 -9.62
N ILE A 116 13.15 -7.94 -8.98
CA ILE A 116 12.54 -7.40 -7.76
C ILE A 116 13.32 -7.87 -6.52
N LEU A 117 13.74 -9.13 -6.53
CA LEU A 117 14.66 -9.69 -5.53
C LEU A 117 16.00 -10.02 -6.19
N THR A 118 17.05 -10.10 -5.40
CA THR A 118 18.36 -10.62 -5.78
C THR A 118 18.70 -11.83 -4.92
N GLU A 119 19.53 -12.73 -5.44
CA GLU A 119 20.03 -13.90 -4.69
C GLU A 119 21.56 -13.81 -4.60
N PRO A 120 22.09 -13.01 -3.66
CA PRO A 120 23.53 -12.81 -3.52
C PRO A 120 24.26 -14.12 -3.19
N GLU A 121 23.61 -15.02 -2.45
CA GLU A 121 24.10 -16.35 -2.15
C GLU A 121 23.03 -17.40 -2.46
N PRO A 122 23.41 -18.64 -2.85
CA PRO A 122 22.45 -19.71 -3.11
C PRO A 122 21.45 -19.88 -1.97
N GLY A 123 20.19 -19.55 -2.23
CA GLY A 123 19.05 -19.63 -1.32
C GLY A 123 18.85 -18.46 -0.35
N LEU A 124 19.67 -17.40 -0.41
CA LEU A 124 19.50 -16.15 0.33
C LEU A 124 18.91 -15.10 -0.61
N PHE A 125 17.75 -14.56 -0.28
CA PHE A 125 17.09 -13.55 -1.12
C PHE A 125 17.13 -12.19 -0.44
N THR A 126 17.30 -11.12 -1.20
CA THR A 126 17.32 -9.72 -0.73
C THR A 126 16.53 -8.84 -1.68
N LEU A 127 15.99 -7.70 -1.22
CA LEU A 127 15.40 -6.72 -2.15
C LEU A 127 16.46 -6.26 -3.15
N SER A 128 16.08 -6.18 -4.42
CA SER A 128 16.91 -5.53 -5.42
C SER A 128 17.03 -4.07 -5.04
N LYS A 129 18.20 -3.66 -4.57
CA LYS A 129 18.51 -2.23 -4.41
C LYS A 129 18.57 -1.71 -5.84
N ALA A 130 17.55 -0.95 -6.25
CA ALA A 130 17.61 -0.17 -7.48
C ALA A 130 18.95 0.56 -7.46
N THR A 131 19.89 0.09 -8.26
CA THR A 131 21.21 0.72 -8.34
C THR A 131 20.95 1.96 -9.17
N PRO A 132 21.06 3.19 -8.63
CA PRO A 132 21.11 4.35 -9.49
C PRO A 132 22.37 4.17 -10.34
N ALA A 133 22.17 3.95 -11.64
CA ALA A 133 23.24 3.93 -12.61
C ALA A 133 23.98 5.26 -12.53
N THR A 134 25.07 5.29 -11.77
CA THR A 134 26.07 6.34 -11.80
C THR A 134 27.41 5.68 -11.57
N SER A 135 27.98 5.22 -12.66
CA SER A 135 29.42 5.08 -12.82
C SER A 135 29.80 5.88 -14.07
N GLU A 136 29.59 7.19 -14.01
CA GLU A 136 30.61 8.11 -14.50
C GLU A 136 31.74 8.09 -13.46
N THR A 137 32.96 7.72 -13.86
CA THR A 137 34.23 8.38 -13.50
C THR A 137 35.43 7.53 -13.98
N ASN A 138 36.22 8.14 -14.87
CA ASN A 138 37.63 7.92 -15.22
C ASN A 138 38.12 6.60 -15.84
N SER A 139 38.67 6.72 -17.05
CA SER A 139 40.12 6.72 -17.37
C SER A 139 40.30 6.38 -18.86
N SER A 140 41.24 6.92 -19.64
CA SER A 140 42.38 7.84 -19.46
C SER A 140 42.67 8.49 -20.81
#